data_AF-A0A7W0H370-F1
#
_entry.id   AF-A0A7W0H370-F1
#
_cell.length_a   1.000
_cell.length_b   1.000
_cell.length_c   1.000
_cell.angle_alpha   90.00
_cell.angle_beta   90.00
_cell.angle_gamma   90.00
#
_symmetry.space_group_name_H-M   'P 1'
#
loop_
_entity.id
_entity.type
_entity.pdbx_description
1 polymer ?
#
loop_
_entity_poly.entity_id
_entity_poly.type
_entity_poly.pdbx_seq_one_letter_code
_entity_poly.pdbx_strand_id
1 'polypeptide(L)'
;MGDATSGEETGEARVLGSYNCDEGPRQLVAQRIRGKVAVSDVPAGDEGRVYLVARHVPAMAELHGLVADYLALAAELGRPPLQRDWIFEK
;
A
#
# COMPACT_ATOMS: atom_id res chain seq x y z
N MET A 1 -1.76 -20.52 -34.02
CA MET A 1 -2.05 -21.50 -32.94
C MET A 1 -0.80 -21.62 -32.09
N GLY A 2 -0.88 -21.17 -30.83
CA GLY A 2 0.20 -21.14 -29.81
C GLY A 2 1.08 -19.89 -29.85
N ASP A 3 1.48 -19.24 -28.75
CA ASP A 3 1.12 -19.29 -27.32
C ASP A 3 1.79 -18.05 -26.63
N ALA A 4 1.17 -17.57 -25.54
CA ALA A 4 1.72 -16.77 -24.44
C ALA A 4 2.37 -15.37 -24.65
N THR A 5 1.57 -14.32 -24.38
CA THR A 5 2.03 -13.11 -23.67
C THR A 5 1.01 -12.68 -22.60
N SER A 6 0.67 -13.58 -21.67
CA SER A 6 -0.16 -13.25 -20.50
C SER A 6 0.70 -13.04 -19.25
N GLY A 7 1.81 -12.29 -19.39
CA GLY A 7 2.92 -12.31 -18.42
C GLY A 7 3.34 -10.98 -17.79
N GLU A 8 2.75 -9.83 -18.16
CA GLU A 8 3.25 -8.51 -17.74
C GLU A 8 2.18 -7.49 -17.34
N GLU A 9 0.96 -7.93 -17.04
CA GLU A 9 -0.12 -6.99 -16.74
C GLU A 9 -0.15 -6.61 -15.25
N THR A 10 0.05 -5.32 -15.01
CA THR A 10 -0.29 -4.68 -13.74
C THR A 10 -1.81 -4.61 -13.65
N GLY A 11 -2.41 -5.33 -12.69
CA GLY A 11 -3.84 -5.32 -12.46
C GLY A 11 -4.35 -3.99 -11.92
N GLU A 12 -5.67 -3.82 -11.90
CA GLU A 12 -6.32 -2.66 -11.29
C GLU A 12 -5.94 -2.52 -9.81
N ALA A 13 -5.67 -1.28 -9.37
CA ALA A 13 -5.38 -0.97 -7.99
C ALA A 13 -6.69 -0.96 -7.18
N ARG A 14 -6.69 -1.63 -6.01
CA ARG A 14 -7.87 -1.71 -5.14
C ARG A 14 -7.59 -1.07 -3.80
N VAL A 15 -8.47 -0.16 -3.39
CA VAL A 15 -8.46 0.44 -2.06
C VAL A 15 -8.84 -0.62 -1.02
N LEU A 16 -7.98 -0.79 -0.03
CA LEU A 16 -8.16 -1.72 1.09
C LEU A 16 -8.66 -1.01 2.35
N GLY A 17 -8.36 0.28 2.47
CA GLY A 17 -8.77 1.12 3.58
C GLY A 17 -8.30 2.55 3.40
N SER A 18 -8.84 3.44 4.22
CA SER A 18 -8.50 4.87 4.20
C SER A 18 -8.39 5.38 5.62
N TYR A 19 -7.55 6.38 5.82
CA TYR A 19 -7.36 7.04 7.11
C TYR A 19 -7.05 8.52 6.90
N ASN A 20 -7.25 9.33 7.94
CA ASN A 20 -6.89 10.74 7.94
C ASN A 20 -5.58 10.92 8.69
N CYS A 21 -4.70 11.77 8.18
CA CYS A 21 -3.53 12.24 8.90
C CYS A 21 -3.35 13.76 8.76
N ASP A 22 -2.34 14.28 9.46
CA ASP A 22 -1.85 15.66 9.38
C ASP A 22 -1.56 16.13 7.94
N GLU A 23 -1.02 15.26 7.07
CA GLU A 23 -0.77 15.56 5.66
C GLU A 23 -2.03 15.50 4.77
N GLY A 24 -3.19 15.12 5.33
CA GLY A 24 -4.45 14.94 4.61
C GLY A 24 -4.95 13.49 4.55
N PRO A 25 -6.06 13.21 3.85
CA PRO A 25 -6.60 11.86 3.73
C PRO A 25 -5.70 10.96 2.87
N ARG A 26 -5.53 9.71 3.31
CA ARG A 26 -4.68 8.71 2.66
C ARG A 26 -5.38 7.36 2.53
N GLN A 27 -4.90 6.54 1.61
CA GLN A 27 -5.48 5.25 1.27
C GLN A 27 -4.40 4.17 1.20
N LEU A 28 -4.72 2.98 1.73
CA LEU A 28 -3.97 1.78 1.42
C LEU A 28 -4.53 1.14 0.17
N VAL A 29 -3.66 0.86 -0.79
CA VAL A 29 -4.02 0.32 -2.09
C VAL A 29 -3.22 -0.96 -2.33
N ALA A 30 -3.90 -2.05 -2.69
CA ALA A 30 -3.26 -3.24 -3.24
C ALA A 30 -3.29 -3.22 -4.75
N GLN A 31 -2.19 -3.65 -5.37
CA GLN A 31 -2.14 -3.89 -6.80
C GLN A 31 -1.42 -5.20 -7.09
N ARG A 32 -1.94 -5.97 -8.05
CA ARG A 32 -1.28 -7.18 -8.51
C ARG A 32 -0.30 -6.82 -9.63
N ILE A 33 0.99 -7.03 -9.41
CA ILE A 33 2.06 -6.73 -10.35
C ILE A 33 2.80 -8.03 -10.64
N ARG A 34 2.82 -8.46 -11.90
CA ARG A 34 3.44 -9.73 -12.33
C ARG A 34 3.00 -10.92 -11.45
N GLY A 35 1.69 -11.00 -11.20
CA GLY A 35 1.07 -12.07 -10.39
C GLY A 35 1.20 -11.90 -8.87
N LYS A 36 2.00 -10.95 -8.36
CA LYS A 36 2.27 -10.76 -6.93
C LYS A 36 1.58 -9.50 -6.41
N VAL A 37 1.11 -9.53 -5.16
CA VAL A 37 0.44 -8.37 -4.55
C VAL A 37 1.50 -7.42 -3.96
N ALA A 38 1.39 -6.14 -4.30
CA ALA A 38 2.08 -5.03 -3.66
C ALA A 38 1.04 -4.16 -2.96
N VAL A 39 1.39 -3.66 -1.78
CA VAL A 39 0.56 -2.74 -0.99
C VAL A 39 1.30 -1.41 -0.88
N SER A 40 0.60 -0.34 -1.20
CA SER A 40 1.11 1.03 -1.15
C SER A 40 0.18 1.90 -0.32
N ASP A 41 0.76 2.86 0.37
CA ASP A 41 0.07 3.97 1.00
C ASP A 41 0.16 5.19 0.09
N VAL A 42 -0.98 5.68 -0.37
CA VAL A 42 -1.09 6.79 -1.32
C VAL A 42 -1.92 7.94 -0.73
N PRO A 43 -1.63 9.20 -1.07
CA PRO A 43 -2.54 10.30 -0.81
C PRO A 43 -3.87 10.06 -1.54
N ALA A 44 -4.99 10.46 -0.93
CA ALA A 44 -6.30 10.37 -1.59
C ALA A 44 -6.52 11.49 -2.63
N GLY A 45 -5.68 12.53 -2.62
CA GLY A 45 -5.62 13.58 -3.65
C GLY A 45 -4.50 13.35 -4.66
N ASP A 46 -4.37 14.28 -5.62
CA ASP A 46 -3.41 14.17 -6.73
C ASP A 46 -1.96 14.49 -6.35
N GLU A 47 -1.73 14.99 -5.13
CA GLU A 47 -0.43 15.43 -4.66
C GLU A 47 -0.03 14.74 -3.35
N GLY A 48 1.26 14.40 -3.23
CA GLY A 48 1.85 13.84 -2.02
C GLY A 48 2.73 12.62 -2.28
N ARG A 49 3.36 12.11 -1.21
CA ARG A 49 4.26 10.95 -1.31
C ARG A 49 3.49 9.65 -1.29
N VAL A 50 3.98 8.70 -2.08
CA VAL A 50 3.55 7.31 -2.04
C VAL A 50 4.59 6.48 -1.30
N TYR A 51 4.14 5.68 -0.34
CA TYR A 51 4.99 4.75 0.40
C TYR A 51 4.68 3.31 0.00
N LEU A 52 5.70 2.55 -0.34
CA LEU A 52 5.55 1.11 -0.55
C LEU A 52 5.56 0.40 0.80
N VAL A 53 4.43 -0.18 1.19
CA VAL A 53 4.25 -0.82 2.50
C VAL A 53 4.78 -2.26 2.48
N ALA A 54 4.38 -3.04 1.48
CA ALA A 54 4.81 -4.43 1.35
C ALA A 54 4.82 -4.87 -0.11
N ARG A 55 5.70 -5.83 -0.43
CA ARG A 55 5.72 -6.53 -1.72
C ARG A 55 5.60 -8.01 -1.53
N HIS A 56 5.02 -8.66 -2.53
CA HIS A 56 4.90 -10.11 -2.62
C HIS A 56 4.10 -10.73 -1.46
N VAL A 57 3.02 -10.07 -1.04
CA VAL A 57 2.14 -10.60 0.01
C VAL A 57 1.55 -11.95 -0.47
N PRO A 58 1.86 -13.08 0.18
CA PRO A 58 1.63 -14.42 -0.37
C PRO A 58 0.21 -14.93 -0.13
N ALA A 59 -0.50 -14.39 0.87
CA ALA A 59 -1.81 -14.88 1.29
C ALA A 59 -2.77 -13.74 1.66
N MET A 60 -4.07 -14.00 1.48
CA MET A 60 -5.14 -13.06 1.85
C MET A 60 -5.18 -12.77 3.35
N ALA A 61 -4.91 -13.77 4.20
CA ALA A 61 -4.89 -13.57 5.64
C ALA A 61 -3.77 -12.61 6.07
N GLU A 62 -2.58 -12.76 5.47
CA GLU A 62 -1.45 -11.84 5.69
C GLU A 62 -1.78 -10.42 5.20
N LEU A 63 -2.44 -10.30 4.04
CA LEU A 63 -2.90 -9.00 3.54
C LEU A 63 -3.86 -8.32 4.53
N HIS A 64 -4.86 -9.04 5.03
CA HIS A 64 -5.83 -8.48 5.97
C HIS A 64 -5.19 -8.09 7.30
N GLY A 65 -4.28 -8.93 7.83
CA GLY A 65 -3.53 -8.62 9.05
C GLY A 65 -2.67 -7.38 8.88
N LEU A 66 -1.92 -7.29 7.78
CA LEU A 66 -1.09 -6.12 7.45
C LEU A 66 -1.93 -4.84 7.36
N VAL A 67 -3.05 -4.88 6.64
CA VAL A 67 -3.92 -3.69 6.47
C VAL A 67 -4.51 -3.26 7.81
N ALA A 68 -5.01 -4.19 8.61
CA ALA A 68 -5.61 -3.89 9.90
C ALA A 68 -4.59 -3.26 10.86
N ASP A 69 -3.39 -3.85 10.97
CA ASP A 69 -2.32 -3.36 11.84
C ASP A 69 -1.81 -1.97 11.39
N TYR A 70 -1.60 -1.80 10.08
CA TYR A 70 -1.14 -0.52 9.53
C TYR A 70 -2.15 0.60 9.78
N LEU A 71 -3.45 0.35 9.57
CA LEU A 71 -4.49 1.36 9.80
C LEU A 71 -4.63 1.69 11.29
N ALA A 72 -4.52 0.70 12.17
CA ALA A 72 -4.54 0.93 13.61
C ALA A 72 -3.37 1.81 14.06
N LEU A 73 -2.15 1.50 13.59
CA LEU A 73 -0.97 2.28 13.90
C LEU A 73 -1.03 3.70 13.29
N ALA A 74 -1.54 3.84 12.08
CA ALA A 74 -1.74 5.14 11.45
C ALA A 74 -2.72 6.02 12.23
N ALA A 75 -3.81 5.42 12.74
CA ALA A 75 -4.79 6.11 13.57
C ALA A 75 -4.20 6.54 14.92
N GLU A 76 -3.36 5.70 15.54
CA GLU A 76 -2.67 6.02 16.79
C GLU A 76 -1.67 7.17 16.60
N LEU A 77 -0.90 7.14 15.52
CA LEU A 77 0.13 8.13 15.23
C LEU A 77 -0.43 9.45 14.66
N GLY A 78 -1.61 9.41 14.03
CA GLY A 78 -2.16 10.55 13.29
C GLY A 78 -1.38 10.92 12.02
N ARG A 79 -0.51 10.01 11.55
CA ARG A 79 0.42 10.17 10.41
C ARG A 79 0.75 8.81 9.78
N PRO A 80 1.31 8.76 8.56
CA PRO A 80 1.76 7.51 7.96
C PRO A 80 2.78 6.78 8.86
N PRO A 81 2.56 5.49 9.19
CA PRO A 81 3.52 4.69 9.94
C PRO A 81 4.91 4.61 9.29
N LEU A 82 4.95 4.59 7.96
CA LEU A 82 6.18 4.72 7.19
C LEU A 82 6.43 6.20 6.89
N GLN A 83 7.39 6.79 7.59
CA GLN A 83 7.82 8.17 7.35
C GLN A 83 9.22 8.24 6.74
N ARG A 84 9.71 9.43 6.38
CA ARG A 84 11.08 9.62 5.88
C ARG A 84 12.09 9.71 7.02
N ASP A 85 11.68 10.31 8.12
CA ASP A 85 12.62 10.83 9.12
C ASP A 85 13.26 9.71 9.96
N TRP A 86 12.60 8.56 10.11
CA TRP A 86 13.18 7.39 10.80
C TRP A 86 14.39 6.76 10.11
N ILE A 87 14.60 7.00 8.79
CA ILE A 87 15.79 6.49 8.06
C ILE A 87 17.00 7.41 8.28
N PHE A 88 16.79 8.67 8.61
CA PHE A 88 17.85 9.69 8.69
C PHE A 88 18.03 10.31 10.08
N GLU A 89 17.18 9.98 11.06
CA GLU A 89 17.42 10.27 12.46
C GLU A 89 18.56 9.38 12.99
N LYS A 90 19.65 10.02 13.42
CA LYS A 90 20.82 9.41 14.06
C LYS A 90 20.60 9.24 15.56
#